data_AF-A0A133V7H7-F1
#
_entry.id   AF-A0A133V7H7-F1
#
_cell.length_a   1.000
_cell.length_b   1.000
_cell.length_c   1.000
_cell.angle_alpha   90.00
_cell.angle_beta   90.00
_cell.angle_gamma   90.00
#
_symmetry.space_group_name_H-M   'P 1'
#
loop_
_entity.id
_entity.type
_entity.pdbx_description
1 polymer ?
#
loop_
_entity_poly.entity_id
_entity_poly.type
_entity_poly.pdbx_seq_one_letter_code
_entity_poly.pdbx_strand_id
1 'polypeptide(L)'
;MKPIEYVEVLKEVKSLLKDFGFGKNEIKAYTVTILKEIGKDRRAESFRQELATEKQRKFMEDLGIEFPGGVTKEEASRLIWEKLKE
;
A
#
# COMPACT_ATOMS: atom_id res chain seq x y z
N MET A 1 -2.59 -3.01 10.38
CA MET A 1 -3.73 -2.59 11.20
C MET A 1 -4.76 -3.72 11.28
N LYS A 2 -5.13 -4.12 12.50
CA LYS A 2 -6.16 -5.13 12.79
C LYS A 2 -7.56 -4.52 12.54
N PRO A 3 -8.60 -5.34 12.28
CA PRO A 3 -9.96 -4.84 12.05
C PRO A 3 -10.51 -3.92 13.17
N ILE A 4 -10.09 -4.15 14.41
CA ILE A 4 -10.52 -3.37 15.59
C ILE A 4 -10.02 -1.91 15.54
N GLU A 5 -8.75 -1.70 15.20
CA GLU A 5 -8.09 -0.39 15.10
C GLU A 5 -8.76 0.45 13.99
N TYR A 6 -9.23 -0.22 12.93
CA TYR A 6 -9.93 0.44 11.81
C TYR A 6 -11.28 1.03 12.22
N VAL A 7 -12.01 0.33 13.09
CA VAL A 7 -13.30 0.79 13.61
C VAL A 7 -13.11 1.98 14.55
N GLU A 8 -12.00 2.04 15.28
CA GLU A 8 -11.66 3.15 16.16
C GLU A 8 -11.34 4.42 15.38
N VAL A 9 -10.44 4.34 14.40
CA VAL A 9 -10.12 5.46 13.49
C VAL A 9 -11.40 5.99 12.80
N LEU A 10 -12.29 5.09 12.39
CA LEU A 10 -13.58 5.48 11.81
C LEU A 10 -14.49 6.25 12.76
N LYS A 11 -14.51 5.88 14.04
CA LYS A 11 -15.29 6.59 15.06
C LYS A 11 -14.72 7.98 15.31
N GLU A 12 -13.40 8.10 15.38
CA GLU A 12 -12.70 9.38 15.55
C GLU A 12 -12.96 10.32 14.37
N VAL A 13 -12.77 9.86 13.14
CA VAL A 13 -13.04 10.64 11.92
C VAL A 13 -14.50 11.09 11.89
N LYS A 14 -15.44 10.20 12.23
CA LYS A 14 -16.86 10.54 12.27
C LYS A 14 -17.18 11.56 13.35
N SER A 15 -16.49 11.54 14.49
CA SER A 15 -16.63 12.55 15.55
C SER A 15 -16.12 13.91 15.06
N LEU A 16 -14.89 13.94 14.55
CA LEU A 16 -14.27 15.16 14.02
C LEU A 16 -15.14 15.82 12.95
N LEU A 17 -15.64 15.05 11.98
CA LEU A 17 -16.50 15.61 10.94
C LEU A 17 -17.82 16.17 11.50
N LYS A 18 -18.36 15.62 12.60
CA LYS A 18 -19.50 16.26 13.28
C LYS A 18 -19.10 17.57 13.95
N ASP A 19 -17.94 17.59 14.60
CA ASP A 19 -17.43 18.77 15.30
C ASP A 19 -17.15 19.93 14.33
N PHE A 20 -16.77 19.61 13.08
CA PHE A 20 -16.65 20.58 11.98
C PHE A 20 -18.00 21.01 11.37
N GLY A 21 -19.13 20.50 11.86
CA GLY A 21 -20.46 20.91 11.42
C GLY A 21 -20.97 20.25 10.15
N PHE A 22 -20.33 19.18 9.66
CA PHE A 22 -20.78 18.48 8.45
C PHE A 22 -22.11 17.76 8.67
N GLY A 23 -22.98 17.81 7.66
CA GLY A 23 -24.24 17.09 7.64
C GLY A 23 -24.04 15.57 7.53
N LYS A 24 -25.05 14.79 7.95
CA LYS A 24 -25.01 13.32 7.96
C LYS A 24 -24.62 12.69 6.60
N ASN A 25 -25.06 13.29 5.49
CA ASN A 25 -24.76 12.83 4.14
C ASN A 25 -23.30 13.10 3.74
N GLU A 26 -22.78 14.27 4.09
CA GLU A 26 -21.39 14.68 3.85
C GLU A 26 -20.45 13.80 4.67
N ILE A 27 -20.74 13.61 5.96
CA ILE A 27 -19.99 12.69 6.83
C ILE A 27 -19.88 11.30 6.21
N LYS A 28 -20.99 10.76 5.67
CA LYS A 28 -21.01 9.45 5.02
C LYS A 28 -20.12 9.44 3.77
N ALA A 29 -20.18 10.48 2.94
CA ALA A 29 -19.38 10.59 1.73
C ALA A 29 -17.88 10.69 2.03
N TYR A 30 -17.48 11.55 2.98
CA TYR A 30 -16.09 11.69 3.39
C TYR A 30 -15.54 10.43 4.04
N THR A 31 -16.32 9.80 4.92
CA THR A 31 -15.93 8.53 5.56
C THR A 31 -15.64 7.46 4.50
N VAL A 32 -16.54 7.26 3.54
CA VAL A 32 -16.33 6.28 2.45
C VAL A 32 -15.10 6.61 1.61
N THR A 33 -14.81 7.89 1.38
CA THR A 33 -13.65 8.33 0.60
C THR A 33 -12.35 8.04 1.33
N ILE A 34 -12.25 8.43 2.61
CA ILE A 34 -11.08 8.15 3.46
C ILE A 34 -10.82 6.64 3.52
N LEU A 35 -11.88 5.84 3.70
CA LEU A 35 -11.79 4.38 3.69
C LEU A 35 -11.23 3.82 2.40
N LYS A 36 -11.67 4.34 1.25
CA LYS A 36 -11.17 3.91 -0.06
C LYS A 36 -9.69 4.22 -0.23
N GLU A 37 -9.24 5.40 0.17
CA GLU A 37 -7.83 5.79 0.06
C GLU A 37 -6.94 4.93 0.97
N ILE A 38 -7.31 4.75 2.24
CA ILE A 38 -6.58 3.84 3.15
C ILE A 38 -6.55 2.41 2.59
N GLY A 39 -7.65 1.96 1.98
CA GLY A 39 -7.73 0.66 1.32
C GLY A 39 -6.84 0.54 0.07
N LYS A 40 -6.58 1.64 -0.64
CA LYS A 40 -5.62 1.67 -1.76
C LYS A 40 -4.18 1.58 -1.24
N ASP A 41 -3.84 2.36 -0.23
CA ASP A 41 -2.49 2.37 0.34
C ASP A 41 -2.09 0.99 0.85
N ARG A 42 -3.01 0.31 1.55
CA ARG A 42 -2.78 -1.06 2.04
C ARG A 42 -2.59 -2.07 0.91
N ARG A 43 -3.36 -1.94 -0.18
CA ARG A 43 -3.20 -2.81 -1.36
C ARG A 43 -1.87 -2.57 -2.05
N ALA A 44 -1.43 -1.31 -2.11
CA ALA A 44 -0.13 -0.97 -2.67
C ALA A 44 1.02 -1.51 -1.79
N GLU A 45 0.89 -1.42 -0.47
CA GLU A 45 1.85 -1.98 0.49
C GLU A 45 1.92 -3.50 0.40
N SER A 46 0.78 -4.20 0.43
CA SER A 46 0.76 -5.65 0.27
C SER A 46 1.36 -6.08 -1.07
N PHE A 47 1.06 -5.34 -2.14
CA PHE A 47 1.62 -5.63 -3.46
C PHE A 47 3.13 -5.44 -3.51
N ARG A 48 3.70 -4.43 -2.83
CA ARG A 48 5.15 -4.23 -2.74
C ARG A 48 5.85 -5.39 -2.02
N GLN A 49 5.20 -5.92 -0.98
CA GLN A 49 5.68 -7.03 -0.15
C GLN A 49 5.44 -8.42 -0.78
N GLU A 50 4.69 -8.52 -1.88
CA GLU A 50 4.55 -9.78 -2.62
C GLU A 50 5.88 -10.22 -3.25
N LEU A 51 6.02 -11.52 -3.48
CA LEU A 51 7.17 -12.07 -4.19
C LEU A 51 7.33 -11.44 -5.58
N ALA A 52 8.58 -11.22 -5.96
CA ALA A 52 8.95 -10.69 -7.26
C ALA A 52 8.27 -11.49 -8.37
N THR A 53 7.80 -10.77 -9.39
CA THR A 53 7.21 -11.43 -10.56
C THR A 53 8.27 -12.22 -11.32
N GLU A 54 7.85 -13.21 -12.09
CA GLU A 54 8.75 -13.99 -12.95
C GLU A 54 9.53 -13.09 -13.93
N LYS A 55 8.89 -12.04 -14.47
CA LYS A 55 9.55 -11.04 -15.32
C LYS A 55 10.65 -10.29 -14.59
N GLN A 56 10.41 -9.88 -13.34
CA GLN A 56 11.43 -9.19 -12.54
C GLN A 56 12.60 -10.13 -12.21
N ARG A 57 12.32 -11.38 -11.80
CA ARG A 57 13.37 -12.38 -11.53
C ARG A 57 14.23 -12.65 -12.75
N LYS A 58 13.59 -12.90 -13.91
CA LYS A 58 14.30 -13.11 -15.17
C LYS A 58 15.15 -11.89 -15.55
N PHE A 59 14.62 -10.68 -15.39
CA PHE A 59 15.39 -9.48 -15.70
C PHE A 59 16.58 -9.29 -14.74
N MET A 60 16.44 -9.68 -13.47
CA MET A 60 17.56 -9.71 -12.53
C MET A 60 18.62 -10.74 -12.94
N GLU A 61 18.23 -11.93 -13.38
CA GLU A 61 19.14 -12.95 -13.92
C GLU A 61 19.87 -12.44 -15.17
N ASP A 62 19.16 -11.80 -16.09
CA ASP A 62 19.73 -11.20 -17.32
C ASP A 62 20.77 -10.10 -16.99
N LEU A 63 20.58 -9.38 -15.88
CA LEU A 63 21.51 -8.38 -15.36
C LEU A 63 22.64 -8.96 -14.49
N GLY A 64 22.65 -10.28 -14.28
CA GLY A 64 23.63 -10.98 -13.42
C GLY A 64 23.49 -10.64 -11.94
N ILE A 65 22.31 -10.22 -11.49
CA ILE A 65 22.01 -9.92 -10.09
C ILE A 65 21.70 -11.22 -9.37
N GLU A 66 22.43 -11.54 -8.30
CA GLU A 66 22.09 -12.66 -7.42
C GLU A 66 20.98 -12.24 -6.44
N PHE A 67 19.95 -13.09 -6.28
CA PHE A 67 18.85 -12.82 -5.36
C PHE A 67 18.30 -14.11 -4.72
N PRO A 68 17.80 -14.03 -3.47
CA PRO A 68 17.13 -15.16 -2.84
C PRO A 68 15.77 -15.42 -3.50
N GLY A 69 15.31 -16.68 -3.50
CA GLY A 69 14.00 -17.06 -4.07
C GLY A 69 12.79 -16.36 -3.41
N GLY A 70 12.99 -15.77 -2.22
CA GLY A 70 12.00 -15.00 -1.48
C GLY A 70 12.00 -13.49 -1.75
N VAL A 71 12.76 -13.00 -2.75
CA VAL A 71 12.86 -11.56 -3.04
C VAL A 71 11.48 -10.95 -3.34
N THR A 72 11.17 -9.81 -2.73
CA THR A 72 9.91 -9.10 -2.93
C THR A 72 9.93 -8.25 -4.21
N LYS A 73 8.76 -7.83 -4.71
CA LYS A 73 8.64 -6.97 -5.90
C LYS A 73 9.35 -5.64 -5.71
N GLU A 74 9.29 -5.07 -4.50
CA GLU A 74 9.96 -3.81 -4.17
C GLU A 74 11.49 -3.97 -4.16
N GLU A 75 12.00 -5.01 -3.50
CA GLU A 75 13.44 -5.31 -3.49
C GLU A 75 13.97 -5.59 -4.88
N ALA A 76 13.27 -6.39 -5.69
CA ALA A 76 13.64 -6.66 -7.06
C ALA A 76 13.73 -5.38 -7.90
N SER A 77 12.73 -4.49 -7.78
CA SER A 77 12.72 -3.21 -8.49
C SER A 77 13.88 -2.30 -8.06
N ARG A 78 14.20 -2.29 -6.76
CA ARG A 78 15.34 -1.52 -6.23
C ARG A 78 16.68 -2.04 -6.77
N LEU A 79 16.90 -3.36 -6.72
CA LEU A 79 18.13 -3.99 -7.20
C LEU A 79 18.34 -3.77 -8.70
N ILE A 80 17.28 -3.93 -9.50
CA ILE A 80 17.31 -3.64 -10.94
C ILE A 80 17.71 -2.18 -11.18
N TRP A 81 17.08 -1.25 -10.46
CA TRP A 81 17.34 0.18 -10.64
C TRP A 81 18.76 0.58 -10.23
N GLU A 82 19.27 0.03 -9.12
CA GLU A 82 20.65 0.23 -8.69
C GLU A 82 21.63 -0.28 -9.75
N LYS A 83 21.37 -1.46 -10.32
CA LYS A 83 22.23 -2.04 -11.36
C LYS A 83 22.23 -1.27 -12.67
N LEU A 84 21.09 -0.69 -13.06
CA LEU A 84 20.97 0.12 -14.27
C LEU A 84 21.59 1.52 -14.13
N LYS A 85 21.99 1.91 -12.92
CA LYS A 85 22.63 3.20 -12.63
C LYS A 85 24.16 3.13 -12.47
N GLU A 86 24.72 1.93 -12.35
CA GLU A 86 26.17 1.69 -12.47
C GLU A 86 26.65 1.95 -13.91
#